data_AF-A0A7S0EFZ1-F1
#
_entry.id   AF-A0A7S0EFZ1-F1
#
_cell.length_a   1.000
_cell.length_b   1.000
_cell.length_c   1.000
_cell.angle_alpha   90.00
_cell.angle_beta   90.00
_cell.angle_gamma   90.00
#
_symmetry.space_group_name_H-M   'P 1'
#
loop_
_entity.id
_entity.type
_entity.pdbx_description
1 polymer ?
#
loop_
_entity_poly.entity_id
_entity_poly.type
_entity_poly.pdbx_seq_one_letter_code
_entity_poly.pdbx_strand_id
1 'polypeptide(L)'
;GSVNPSAPMRAHLLCSLLALPAAAALLVAPTAARLPRVAASRAAGPAMIFGDIMKGVAKLQAGSYDEAAVKAALERQIQNRPCVMYSFSTCPFCKQTKEVLDRMGAMYTCVELDEVEGGMATRAELANKVGRTSMPAVFAGGEYIGGANDGGMGGVLTLNKAGSLKPLLQKAGSIAADRV
;
A
#
# COMPACT_ATOMS: atom_id res chain seq x y z
N GLY A 1 16.61 -53.40 25.37
CA GLY A 1 17.51 -52.75 26.33
C GLY A 1 18.84 -52.52 25.67
N SER A 2 19.24 -51.26 25.50
CA SER A 2 20.59 -50.87 25.12
C SER A 2 20.90 -49.62 25.94
N VAL A 3 21.86 -49.77 26.84
CA VAL A 3 22.35 -48.73 27.75
C VAL A 3 23.41 -47.92 27.03
N ASN A 4 23.36 -46.59 27.17
CA ASN A 4 24.49 -45.74 26.81
C ASN A 4 24.56 -44.59 27.83
N PRO A 5 25.62 -44.51 28.66
CA PRO A 5 25.76 -43.43 29.62
C PRO A 5 26.91 -42.48 29.24
N SER A 6 26.72 -41.23 29.67
CA SER A 6 27.75 -40.32 30.20
C SER A 6 28.64 -39.52 29.23
N ALA A 7 28.46 -38.19 29.31
CA ALA A 7 29.49 -37.16 29.07
C ALA A 7 30.67 -37.26 30.07
N PRO A 8 31.81 -36.60 29.78
CA PRO A 8 32.17 -35.33 30.47
C PRO A 8 32.91 -34.34 29.53
N MET A 9 32.70 -33.02 29.58
CA MET A 9 33.11 -31.97 30.54
C MET A 9 34.62 -31.65 30.64
N ARG A 10 34.99 -30.51 30.03
CA ARG A 10 35.91 -29.41 30.43
C ARG A 10 37.39 -29.67 30.78
N ALA A 11 38.29 -28.92 30.13
CA ALA A 11 39.36 -28.06 30.71
C ALA A 11 40.26 -27.54 29.55
N HIS A 12 40.30 -26.24 29.22
CA HIS A 12 41.03 -25.10 29.82
C HIS A 12 42.42 -24.82 29.18
N LEU A 13 42.71 -23.51 29.06
CA LEU A 13 44.02 -22.85 28.84
C LEU A 13 44.55 -22.90 27.39
N LEU A 14 45.03 -21.85 26.72
CA LEU A 14 45.87 -20.68 27.09
C LEU A 14 45.60 -19.53 26.10
N CYS A 15 45.47 -18.27 26.51
CA CYS A 15 46.55 -17.28 26.75
C CYS A 15 47.30 -16.81 25.48
N SER A 16 46.97 -15.59 25.02
CA SER A 16 47.84 -14.65 24.29
C SER A 16 46.99 -13.41 23.96
N LEU A 17 46.97 -12.34 24.77
CA LEU A 17 47.93 -11.22 24.82
C LEU A 17 48.32 -10.68 23.43
N LEU A 18 48.24 -9.34 23.31
CA LEU A 18 48.67 -8.41 22.25
C LEU A 18 47.45 -7.66 21.68
N ALA A 19 47.37 -6.34 21.59
CA ALA A 19 48.14 -5.23 22.13
C ALA A 19 47.26 -3.98 21.89
N LEU A 20 47.10 -3.10 22.87
CA LEU A 20 46.57 -1.75 22.66
C LEU A 20 47.74 -0.78 22.45
N PRO A 21 47.68 0.09 21.45
CA PRO A 21 48.24 1.43 21.52
C PRO A 21 47.09 2.46 21.46
N ALA A 22 46.94 3.30 22.48
CA ALA A 22 47.66 4.56 22.67
C ALA A 22 46.95 5.75 21.99
N ALA A 23 46.42 6.60 22.88
CA ALA A 23 46.15 8.04 22.77
C ALA A 23 46.16 8.72 21.39
N ALA A 24 45.04 9.35 21.05
CA ALA A 24 45.02 10.46 20.10
C ALA A 24 44.06 11.57 20.60
N ALA A 25 44.70 12.64 21.08
CA ALA A 25 44.34 14.06 20.99
C ALA A 25 42.86 14.48 21.06
N LEU A 26 42.52 15.12 22.19
CA LEU A 26 41.47 16.12 22.29
C LEU A 26 41.77 17.30 21.34
N LEU A 27 40.95 17.50 20.31
CA LEU A 27 40.85 18.76 19.58
C LEU A 27 39.38 19.17 19.57
N VAL A 28 39.03 20.08 20.47
CA VAL A 28 37.74 20.79 20.46
C VAL A 28 37.82 21.81 19.33
N ALA A 29 37.18 21.53 18.20
CA ALA A 29 36.93 22.50 17.15
C ALA A 29 35.64 23.28 17.47
N PRO A 30 35.56 24.59 17.15
CA PRO A 30 34.36 25.37 17.38
C PRO A 30 33.26 24.92 16.41
N THR A 31 32.13 24.50 16.95
CA THR A 31 30.88 24.30 16.21
C THR A 31 30.44 25.63 15.58
N ALA A 32 30.85 25.86 14.33
CA ALA A 32 30.20 26.84 13.48
C ALA A 32 28.75 26.39 13.25
N ALA A 33 27.81 27.17 13.78
CA ALA A 33 26.38 26.97 13.59
C ALA A 33 26.07 26.90 12.08
N ARG A 34 25.77 25.68 11.61
CA ARG A 34 25.28 25.45 10.26
C ARG A 34 23.81 25.86 10.25
N LEU A 35 23.51 27.03 9.70
CA LEU A 35 22.14 27.44 9.42
C LEU A 35 21.45 26.34 8.61
N PRO A 36 20.20 25.96 8.92
CA PRO A 36 19.46 25.07 8.04
C PRO A 36 19.34 25.78 6.69
N ARG A 37 19.97 25.19 5.67
CA ARG A 37 19.66 25.52 4.29
C ARG A 37 18.20 25.13 4.12
N VAL A 38 17.31 26.11 4.24
CA VAL A 38 15.90 25.98 3.87
C VAL A 38 15.93 25.40 2.46
N ALA A 39 15.58 24.11 2.35
CA ALA A 39 15.39 23.49 1.06
C ALA A 39 14.34 24.35 0.37
N ALA A 40 14.72 24.97 -0.75
CA ALA A 40 13.80 25.71 -1.58
C ALA A 40 12.59 24.81 -1.81
N SER A 41 11.44 25.24 -1.28
CA SER A 41 10.15 24.65 -1.56
C SER A 41 10.07 24.53 -3.08
N ARG A 42 10.07 23.29 -3.60
CA ARG A 42 9.76 23.05 -5.00
C ARG A 42 8.33 23.52 -5.15
N ALA A 43 8.16 24.66 -5.83
CA ALA A 43 6.87 25.22 -6.16
C ALA A 43 5.92 24.11 -6.60
N ALA A 44 4.80 23.98 -5.88
CA ALA A 44 3.75 23.03 -6.20
C ALA A 44 3.29 23.28 -7.63
N GLY A 45 3.41 22.26 -8.49
CA GLY A 45 3.00 22.34 -9.88
C GLY A 45 1.47 22.36 -10.05
N PRO A 46 0.95 22.73 -11.23
CA PRO A 46 -0.47 22.87 -11.51
C PRO A 46 -1.32 21.61 -11.26
N ALA A 47 -0.71 20.42 -11.30
CA ALA A 47 -1.40 19.14 -11.09
C ALA A 47 -1.95 18.97 -9.66
N MET A 48 -1.35 19.64 -8.66
CA MET A 48 -1.78 19.53 -7.25
C MET A 48 -3.10 20.27 -6.99
N ILE A 49 -3.36 21.37 -7.70
CA ILE A 49 -4.55 22.20 -7.50
C ILE A 49 -5.83 21.45 -7.91
N PHE A 50 -5.81 20.72 -9.02
CA PHE A 50 -6.98 19.97 -9.49
C PHE A 50 -7.33 18.79 -8.57
N GLY A 51 -6.31 18.11 -8.02
CA GLY A 51 -6.51 16.98 -7.11
C GLY A 51 -7.20 17.39 -5.80
N ASP A 52 -6.80 18.53 -5.22
CA ASP A 52 -7.36 19.02 -3.97
C ASP A 52 -8.81 19.54 -4.15
N ILE A 53 -9.12 20.14 -5.30
CA ILE A 53 -10.50 20.51 -5.65
C ILE A 53 -11.40 19.27 -5.73
N MET A 54 -10.95 18.22 -6.42
CA MET A 54 -11.77 17.02 -6.59
C MET A 54 -11.99 16.28 -5.26
N LYS A 55 -11.00 16.25 -4.36
CA LYS A 55 -11.19 15.75 -2.98
C LYS A 55 -12.22 16.57 -2.22
N GLY A 56 -12.17 17.90 -2.35
CA GLY A 56 -13.17 18.80 -1.78
C GLY A 56 -14.59 18.47 -2.26
N VAL A 57 -14.76 18.26 -3.57
CA VAL A 57 -16.06 17.86 -4.14
C VAL A 57 -16.54 16.52 -3.57
N ALA A 58 -15.68 15.52 -3.42
CA ALA A 58 -16.07 14.24 -2.85
C ALA A 58 -16.53 14.37 -1.38
N LYS A 59 -15.85 15.19 -0.58
CA LYS A 59 -16.27 15.48 0.81
C LYS A 59 -17.61 16.23 0.85
N LEU A 60 -17.82 17.21 -0.03
CA LEU A 60 -19.09 17.93 -0.12
C LEU A 60 -20.25 17.00 -0.51
N GLN A 61 -20.02 16.09 -1.46
CA GLN A 61 -21.02 15.10 -1.87
C GLN A 61 -21.35 14.09 -0.75
N ALA A 62 -20.40 13.80 0.15
CA ALA A 62 -20.62 12.90 1.27
C ALA A 62 -21.45 13.52 2.41
N GLY A 63 -21.55 14.85 2.49
CA GLY A 63 -22.19 15.53 3.62
C GLY A 63 -21.44 15.30 4.94
N SER A 64 -22.16 15.33 6.07
CA SER A 64 -21.61 15.02 7.38
C SER A 64 -21.58 13.51 7.64
N TYR A 65 -20.43 12.98 8.04
CA TYR A 65 -20.25 11.58 8.43
C TYR A 65 -19.13 11.45 9.46
N ASP A 66 -19.06 10.30 10.14
CA ASP A 66 -17.94 9.96 11.02
C ASP A 66 -16.73 9.53 10.17
N GLU A 67 -15.83 10.49 9.90
CA GLU A 67 -14.62 10.25 9.08
C GLU A 67 -13.77 9.10 9.63
N ALA A 68 -13.62 9.01 10.96
CA ALA A 68 -12.77 8.01 11.60
C ALA A 68 -13.35 6.60 11.46
N ALA A 69 -14.67 6.45 11.69
CA ALA A 69 -15.34 5.16 11.54
C ALA A 69 -15.33 4.67 10.08
N VAL A 70 -15.59 5.56 9.12
CA VAL A 70 -15.59 5.22 7.69
C VAL A 70 -14.19 4.84 7.23
N LYS A 71 -13.16 5.62 7.62
CA LYS A 71 -11.77 5.28 7.31
C LYS A 71 -11.36 3.92 7.87
N ALA A 72 -11.71 3.63 9.13
CA ALA A 72 -11.42 2.33 9.74
C ALA A 72 -12.12 1.17 9.03
N ALA A 73 -13.37 1.37 8.58
CA ALA A 73 -14.10 0.37 7.80
C ALA A 73 -13.46 0.12 6.42
N LEU A 74 -13.09 1.20 5.71
CA LEU A 74 -12.39 1.17 4.44
C LEU A 74 -11.06 0.39 4.55
N GLU A 75 -10.23 0.73 5.54
CA GLU A 75 -8.96 0.06 5.77
C GLU A 75 -9.14 -1.43 6.10
N ARG A 76 -10.11 -1.77 6.95
CA ARG A 76 -10.44 -3.16 7.27
C ARG A 76 -10.83 -3.95 6.02
N GLN A 77 -11.68 -3.39 5.15
CA GLN A 77 -12.07 -4.07 3.91
C GLN A 77 -10.87 -4.30 2.98
N ILE A 78 -10.00 -3.30 2.84
CA ILE A 78 -8.81 -3.39 1.98
C ILE A 78 -7.82 -4.46 2.49
N GLN A 79 -7.61 -4.54 3.80
CA GLN A 79 -6.62 -5.45 4.38
C GLN A 79 -7.12 -6.90 4.52
N ASN A 80 -8.42 -7.10 4.75
CA ASN A 80 -8.95 -8.44 5.07
C ASN A 80 -9.45 -9.21 3.84
N ARG A 81 -9.29 -8.66 2.62
CA ARG A 81 -9.79 -9.27 1.39
C ARG A 81 -8.66 -9.40 0.37
N PRO A 82 -8.57 -10.55 -0.33
CA PRO A 82 -7.58 -10.74 -1.40
C PRO A 82 -7.62 -9.64 -2.46
N CYS A 83 -8.82 -9.26 -2.89
CA CYS A 83 -9.01 -8.18 -3.85
C CYS A 83 -10.31 -7.44 -3.55
N VAL A 84 -10.26 -6.11 -3.63
CA VAL A 84 -11.42 -5.22 -3.46
C VAL A 84 -11.44 -4.21 -4.59
N MET A 85 -12.61 -4.06 -5.20
CA MET A 85 -12.88 -3.05 -6.20
C MET A 85 -14.00 -2.15 -5.70
N TYR A 86 -13.71 -0.85 -5.61
CA TYR A 86 -14.73 0.18 -5.46
C TYR A 86 -15.16 0.65 -6.84
N SER A 87 -16.47 0.78 -7.03
CA SER A 87 -17.10 0.88 -8.33
C SER A 87 -18.28 1.85 -8.30
N PHE A 88 -18.71 2.28 -9.48
CA PHE A 88 -20.03 2.82 -9.70
C PHE A 88 -20.79 1.94 -10.71
N SER A 89 -22.07 1.67 -10.42
CA SER A 89 -22.89 0.70 -11.14
C SER A 89 -22.98 1.00 -12.64
N THR A 90 -23.07 2.28 -13.00
CA THR A 90 -23.24 2.78 -14.38
C THR A 90 -21.94 3.16 -15.07
N CYS A 91 -20.77 2.89 -14.47
CA CYS A 91 -19.49 3.31 -15.03
C CYS A 91 -18.93 2.31 -16.07
N PRO A 92 -18.65 2.74 -17.31
CA PRO A 92 -18.12 1.84 -18.35
C PRO A 92 -16.72 1.29 -18.02
N PHE A 93 -15.86 2.07 -17.36
CA PHE A 93 -14.53 1.62 -16.94
C PHE A 93 -14.60 0.60 -15.80
N CYS A 94 -15.60 0.71 -14.92
CA CYS A 94 -15.85 -0.30 -13.89
C CYS A 94 -16.28 -1.62 -14.53
N LYS A 95 -17.18 -1.58 -15.51
CA LYS A 95 -17.60 -2.77 -16.26
C LYS A 95 -16.41 -3.48 -16.93
N GLN A 96 -15.57 -2.74 -17.66
CA GLN A 96 -14.37 -3.33 -18.29
C GLN A 96 -13.40 -3.96 -17.29
N THR A 97 -13.27 -3.34 -16.12
CA THR A 97 -12.39 -3.85 -15.05
C THR A 97 -12.94 -5.15 -14.47
N LYS A 98 -14.25 -5.23 -14.20
CA LYS A 98 -14.94 -6.46 -13.80
C LYS A 98 -14.72 -7.57 -14.82
N GLU A 99 -14.96 -7.28 -16.10
CA GLU A 99 -14.76 -8.26 -17.19
C GLU A 99 -13.33 -8.80 -17.28
N VAL A 100 -12.31 -8.01 -16.94
CA VAL A 100 -10.93 -8.52 -16.87
C VAL A 100 -10.73 -9.40 -15.65
N LEU A 101 -11.15 -8.96 -14.46
CA LEU A 101 -11.02 -9.74 -13.23
C LEU A 101 -11.79 -11.07 -13.32
N ASP A 102 -13.01 -11.04 -13.86
CA ASP A 102 -13.86 -12.22 -14.05
C ASP A 102 -13.22 -13.21 -15.02
N ARG A 103 -12.71 -12.74 -16.17
CA ARG A 103 -12.02 -13.61 -17.15
C ARG A 103 -10.76 -14.25 -16.58
N MET A 104 -10.10 -13.61 -15.63
CA MET A 104 -8.95 -14.18 -14.94
C MET A 104 -9.33 -15.17 -13.84
N GLY A 105 -10.62 -15.31 -13.53
CA GLY A 105 -11.10 -16.13 -12.42
C GLY A 105 -10.73 -15.54 -11.05
N ALA A 106 -10.57 -14.22 -10.97
CA ALA A 106 -10.22 -13.54 -9.73
C ALA A 106 -11.40 -13.54 -8.76
N MET A 107 -11.16 -13.92 -7.52
CA MET A 107 -12.05 -13.65 -6.40
C MET A 107 -11.81 -12.23 -5.90
N TYR A 108 -12.81 -11.37 -6.04
CA TYR A 108 -12.76 -10.00 -5.53
C TYR A 108 -14.11 -9.61 -4.94
N THR A 109 -14.11 -8.61 -4.05
CA THR A 109 -15.35 -7.95 -3.68
C THR A 109 -15.53 -6.66 -4.44
N CYS A 110 -16.67 -6.51 -5.10
CA CYS A 110 -17.12 -5.25 -5.67
C CYS A 110 -17.99 -4.49 -4.66
N VAL A 111 -17.76 -3.20 -4.49
CA VAL A 111 -18.62 -2.29 -3.71
C VAL A 111 -19.09 -1.18 -4.65
N GLU A 112 -20.38 -1.20 -5.02
CA GLU A 112 -21.02 -0.15 -5.82
C GLU A 112 -21.37 1.04 -4.91
N LEU A 113 -20.49 2.04 -4.91
CA LEU A 113 -20.56 3.19 -4.00
C LEU A 113 -21.78 4.09 -4.23
N ASP A 114 -22.43 3.98 -5.39
CA ASP A 114 -23.68 4.67 -5.73
C ASP A 114 -24.94 3.91 -5.29
N GLU A 115 -24.81 2.66 -4.84
CA GLU A 115 -25.94 1.82 -4.41
C GLU A 115 -25.94 1.53 -2.91
N VAL A 116 -24.81 1.70 -2.22
CA VAL A 116 -24.68 1.43 -0.78
C VAL A 116 -24.81 2.70 0.06
N GLU A 117 -25.48 2.56 1.21
CA GLU A 117 -25.52 3.61 2.22
C GLU A 117 -24.09 3.99 2.66
N GLY A 118 -23.81 5.29 2.78
CA GLY A 118 -22.48 5.79 3.12
C GLY A 118 -21.43 5.62 2.00
N GLY A 119 -21.84 5.24 0.79
CA GLY A 119 -20.90 5.04 -0.33
C GLY A 119 -20.17 6.32 -0.74
N MET A 120 -20.81 7.49 -0.68
CA MET A 120 -20.13 8.77 -0.94
C MET A 120 -19.11 9.14 0.16
N ALA A 121 -19.40 8.83 1.43
CA ALA A 121 -18.43 8.99 2.52
C ALA A 121 -17.23 8.07 2.30
N THR A 122 -17.47 6.82 1.90
CA THR A 122 -16.40 5.88 1.54
C THR A 122 -15.58 6.38 0.35
N ARG A 123 -16.22 6.98 -0.66
CA ARG A 123 -15.53 7.62 -1.79
C ARG A 123 -14.64 8.78 -1.36
N ALA A 124 -15.10 9.60 -0.41
CA ALA A 124 -14.31 10.69 0.13
C ALA A 124 -13.05 10.18 0.86
N GLU A 125 -13.19 9.14 1.69
CA GLU A 125 -12.04 8.53 2.37
C GLU A 125 -11.10 7.78 1.43
N LEU A 126 -11.64 7.15 0.38
CA LEU A 126 -10.82 6.63 -0.73
C LEU A 126 -9.99 7.74 -1.38
N ALA A 127 -10.60 8.90 -1.65
CA ALA A 127 -9.91 10.03 -2.24
C ALA A 127 -8.81 10.60 -1.32
N ASN A 128 -9.04 10.61 -0.01
CA ASN A 128 -8.00 10.93 0.97
C ASN A 128 -6.85 9.91 0.91
N LYS A 129 -7.18 8.62 0.82
CA LYS A 129 -6.20 7.51 0.85
C LYS A 129 -5.34 7.45 -0.41
N VAL A 130 -5.94 7.54 -1.61
CA VAL A 130 -5.25 7.30 -2.88
C VAL A 130 -5.07 8.55 -3.74
N GLY A 131 -5.58 9.70 -3.29
CA GLY A 131 -5.46 10.97 -3.99
C GLY A 131 -6.36 11.10 -5.22
N ARG A 132 -7.37 10.24 -5.39
CA ARG A 132 -8.22 10.18 -6.59
C ARG A 132 -9.67 9.86 -6.25
N THR A 133 -10.59 10.43 -7.00
CA THR A 133 -12.05 10.26 -6.83
C THR A 133 -12.72 9.47 -7.95
N SER A 134 -11.96 9.11 -8.99
CA SER A 134 -12.42 8.36 -10.15
C SER A 134 -12.59 6.88 -9.82
N MET A 135 -13.65 6.27 -10.33
CA MET A 135 -13.86 4.82 -10.27
C MET A 135 -13.48 4.15 -11.60
N PRO A 136 -13.02 2.89 -11.59
CA PRO A 136 -12.86 2.03 -10.40
C PRO A 136 -11.64 2.42 -9.56
N ALA A 137 -11.62 1.99 -8.30
CA ALA A 137 -10.42 1.97 -7.47
C ALA A 137 -10.20 0.53 -6.95
N VAL A 138 -9.11 -0.09 -7.36
CA VAL A 138 -8.85 -1.52 -7.14
C VAL A 138 -7.65 -1.71 -6.22
N PHE A 139 -7.83 -2.61 -5.27
CA PHE A 139 -6.81 -3.04 -4.31
C PHE A 139 -6.62 -4.55 -4.40
N ALA A 140 -5.38 -5.02 -4.35
CA ALA A 140 -5.05 -6.44 -4.30
C ALA A 140 -4.02 -6.68 -3.20
N GLY A 141 -4.31 -7.60 -2.28
CA GLY A 141 -3.45 -7.90 -1.13
C GLY A 141 -3.19 -6.69 -0.24
N GLY A 142 -4.19 -5.83 -0.07
CA GLY A 142 -4.07 -4.58 0.68
C GLY A 142 -3.46 -3.39 -0.07
N GLU A 143 -2.87 -3.62 -1.26
CA GLU A 143 -2.15 -2.60 -2.03
C GLU A 143 -3.01 -1.97 -3.12
N TYR A 144 -2.87 -0.65 -3.33
CA TYR A 144 -3.60 0.07 -4.38
C TYR A 144 -2.95 -0.16 -5.75
N ILE A 145 -3.62 -0.94 -6.61
CA ILE A 145 -3.10 -1.27 -7.95
C ILE A 145 -3.52 -0.27 -9.03
N GLY A 146 -4.52 0.57 -8.75
CA GLY A 146 -4.96 1.65 -9.63
C GLY A 146 -6.47 1.61 -9.92
N GLY A 147 -6.86 2.34 -10.97
CA GLY A 147 -8.20 2.25 -11.57
C GLY A 147 -8.22 1.27 -12.75
N ALA A 148 -8.92 1.63 -13.82
CA ALA A 148 -8.98 0.80 -15.01
C ALA A 148 -7.65 0.84 -15.78
N ASN A 149 -7.14 2.04 -16.09
CA ASN A 149 -5.98 2.25 -16.97
C ASN A 149 -4.97 3.27 -16.42
N ASP A 150 -5.09 3.66 -15.15
CA ASP A 150 -4.27 4.69 -14.53
C ASP A 150 -4.19 4.53 -12.99
N GLY A 151 -3.36 5.37 -12.35
CA GLY A 151 -3.18 5.41 -10.90
C GLY A 151 -2.48 4.18 -10.33
N GLY A 152 -2.02 4.26 -9.07
CA GLY A 152 -1.34 3.14 -8.39
C GLY A 152 -0.21 2.56 -9.23
N MET A 153 -0.31 1.27 -9.54
CA MET A 153 0.65 0.53 -10.38
C MET A 153 0.35 0.60 -11.89
N GLY A 154 -0.66 1.40 -12.30
CA GLY A 154 -1.06 1.59 -13.70
C GLY A 154 -2.49 1.14 -14.01
N GLY A 155 -3.19 0.53 -13.05
CA GLY A 155 -4.56 0.06 -13.22
C GLY A 155 -4.70 -1.31 -13.88
N VAL A 156 -5.87 -1.91 -13.73
CA VAL A 156 -6.13 -3.33 -14.06
C VAL A 156 -5.89 -3.64 -15.53
N LEU A 157 -6.40 -2.84 -16.46
CA LEU A 157 -6.27 -3.06 -17.90
C LEU A 157 -4.82 -2.94 -18.36
N THR A 158 -4.07 -2.00 -17.80
CA THR A 158 -2.64 -1.79 -18.11
C THR A 158 -1.81 -2.96 -17.62
N LEU A 159 -2.01 -3.38 -16.37
CA LEU A 159 -1.32 -4.52 -15.78
C LEU A 159 -1.65 -5.83 -16.49
N ASN A 160 -2.91 -6.00 -16.95
CA ASN A 160 -3.32 -7.18 -17.70
C ASN A 160 -2.60 -7.25 -19.05
N LYS A 161 -2.56 -6.12 -19.80
CA LYS A 161 -1.84 -6.03 -21.07
C LYS A 161 -0.34 -6.28 -20.90
N ALA A 162 0.24 -5.84 -19.80
CA ALA A 162 1.65 -6.05 -19.46
C ALA A 162 1.96 -7.47 -18.94
N GLY A 163 0.95 -8.32 -18.71
CA GLY A 163 1.11 -9.65 -18.12
C GLY A 163 1.44 -9.66 -16.62
N SER A 164 1.51 -8.50 -15.97
CA SER A 164 1.87 -8.36 -14.56
C SER A 164 0.68 -8.48 -13.60
N LEU A 165 -0.55 -8.45 -14.11
CA LEU A 165 -1.76 -8.58 -13.27
C LEU A 165 -1.91 -9.97 -12.64
N LYS A 166 -1.64 -11.05 -13.40
CA LYS A 166 -1.82 -12.43 -12.91
C LYS A 166 -0.94 -12.72 -11.69
N PRO A 167 0.38 -12.43 -11.73
CA PRO A 167 1.24 -12.60 -10.55
C PRO A 167 0.78 -11.79 -9.33
N LEU A 168 0.29 -10.55 -9.55
CA LEU A 168 -0.23 -9.71 -8.46
C LEU A 168 -1.46 -10.33 -7.79
N LEU A 169 -2.42 -10.79 -8.58
CA LEU A 169 -3.64 -11.42 -8.08
C LEU A 169 -3.36 -12.78 -7.42
N GLN A 170 -2.39 -13.55 -7.92
CA GLN A 170 -1.93 -14.78 -7.26
C GLN A 170 -1.26 -14.50 -5.92
N LYS A 171 -0.35 -13.52 -5.86
CA LYS A 171 0.29 -13.09 -4.61
C LYS A 171 -0.74 -12.62 -3.58
N ALA A 172 -1.79 -11.95 -4.02
CA ALA A 172 -2.88 -11.49 -3.18
C ALA A 172 -3.81 -12.62 -2.71
N GLY A 173 -3.68 -13.84 -3.24
CA GLY A 173 -4.61 -14.94 -2.99
C GLY A 173 -5.97 -14.79 -3.67
N SER A 174 -6.07 -13.92 -4.67
CA SER A 174 -7.30 -13.65 -5.44
C SER A 174 -7.49 -14.66 -6.57
N ILE A 175 -6.41 -15.24 -7.10
CA ILE A 175 -6.43 -16.34 -8.09
C ILE A 175 -5.54 -17.46 -7.57
N ALA A 176 -5.87 -18.72 -7.90
CA ALA A 176 -5.02 -19.86 -7.59
C ALA A 176 -3.62 -19.72 -8.22
N ALA A 177 -2.59 -20.11 -7.46
CA ALA A 177 -1.27 -20.32 -8.03
C ALA A 177 -1.34 -21.45 -9.06
N ASP A 178 -0.59 -21.31 -10.17
CA ASP A 178 -0.47 -22.38 -11.14
C ASP A 178 0.15 -23.59 -10.42
N ARG A 179 -0.51 -24.75 -10.48
CA ARG A 179 0.05 -26.00 -9.94
C ARG A 179 1.15 -26.45 -10.90
N VAL A 180 2.40 -26.42 -10.45
CA VAL A 180 3.57 -26.97 -11.14
C VAL A 180 3.53 -28.50 -11.08
#